data_AF-A0A959HJZ8-F1
#
_entry.id   AF-A0A959HJZ8-F1
#
_cell.length_a   1.000
_cell.length_b   1.000
_cell.length_c   1.000
_cell.angle_alpha   90.00
_cell.angle_beta   90.00
_cell.angle_gamma   90.00
#
_symmetry.space_group_name_H-M   'P 1'
#
loop_
_entity.id
_entity.type
_entity.pdbx_description
1 polymer ?
#
loop_
_entity_poly.entity_id
_entity_poly.type
_entity_poly.pdbx_seq_one_letter_code
_entity_poly.pdbx_strand_id
1 'polypeptide(L)'
;MKISGKAFHADISVQYLLQLLLLKLMDVVLRLVDALRYLPARLKRVAKHLQKGLRNVRSAYREEMVSKILGGKTAYWWLEMLLLLLDCLAIGELYETLIDFAKFNSRPLYAWEKKLARPIFGRSINYQRIRIDEYSVAGPRQFQFCYVSFYCINSWGRMDNSLLIHELVHVWQYQKLGIVYIPRALAAQRSPEGYDYGGAQGLEAALLAGRSFQDFNLEQQADIISDYYRLREGYPPRWGRAGVTALPLYEHFAGQVRRGGWLAGWLAGWMDCWMVGLAGRDGWMVAGFVG
;
A
#
# COMPACT_ATOMS: atom_id res chain seq x y z
N MET A 1 37.33 33.51 31.18
CA MET A 1 36.58 32.52 30.39
C MET A 1 35.18 33.08 30.12
N LYS A 2 34.98 33.81 29.02
CA LYS A 2 33.68 34.39 28.64
C LYS A 2 32.95 33.38 27.75
N ILE A 3 31.90 32.75 28.26
CA ILE A 3 31.01 31.92 27.47
C ILE A 3 30.04 32.89 26.76
N SER A 4 30.28 33.11 25.46
CA SER A 4 29.40 33.90 24.60
C SER A 4 28.11 33.11 24.37
N GLY A 5 27.05 33.51 25.06
CA GLY A 5 25.69 33.06 24.77
C GLY A 5 25.20 33.71 23.47
N LYS A 6 25.37 33.02 22.34
CA LYS A 6 24.60 33.32 21.14
C LYS A 6 23.22 32.70 21.32
N ALA A 7 22.25 33.49 21.78
CA ALA A 7 20.85 33.18 21.61
C ALA A 7 20.56 33.13 20.11
N PHE A 8 20.31 31.93 19.58
CA PHE A 8 19.78 31.76 18.23
C PHE A 8 18.32 32.22 18.26
N HIS A 9 18.10 33.53 18.08
CA HIS A 9 16.79 34.05 17.69
C HIS A 9 16.62 33.73 16.20
N ALA A 10 15.94 32.65 15.89
CA ALA A 10 15.46 32.43 14.53
C ALA A 10 14.31 33.42 14.30
N ASP A 11 14.60 34.56 13.66
CA ASP A 11 13.57 35.49 13.21
C ASP A 11 12.71 34.81 12.15
N ILE A 12 11.54 34.33 12.56
CA ILE A 12 10.53 33.78 11.64
C ILE A 12 9.92 34.98 10.90
N SER A 13 10.26 35.15 9.62
CA SER A 13 9.72 36.25 8.83
C SER A 13 8.24 36.05 8.54
N VAL A 14 7.47 37.14 8.51
CA VAL A 14 6.06 37.13 8.09
C VAL A 14 5.92 36.51 6.69
N GLN A 15 6.89 36.77 5.81
CA GLN A 15 6.94 36.19 4.47
C GLN A 15 7.01 34.65 4.50
N TYR A 16 7.83 34.08 5.38
CA TYR A 16 7.93 32.64 5.55
C TYR A 16 6.60 32.03 6.04
N LEU A 17 5.95 32.67 7.01
CA LEU A 17 4.64 32.23 7.50
C LEU A 17 3.56 32.29 6.41
N LEU A 18 3.54 33.34 5.59
CA LEU A 18 2.63 33.48 4.47
C LEU A 18 2.86 32.40 3.40
N GLN A 19 4.12 32.10 3.09
CA GLN A 19 4.47 31.01 2.16
C GLN A 19 4.01 29.65 2.69
N LEU A 20 4.24 29.37 3.98
CA LEU A 20 3.81 28.13 4.61
C LEU A 20 2.28 28.00 4.60
N LEU A 21 1.56 29.07 4.93
CA LEU A 21 0.11 29.10 4.89
C LEU A 21 -0.41 28.86 3.46
N LEU A 22 0.18 29.50 2.45
CA LEU A 22 -0.19 29.31 1.05
C LEU A 22 -0.04 27.85 0.62
N LEU A 23 1.08 27.21 0.97
CA LEU A 23 1.31 25.80 0.68
C LEU A 23 0.24 24.90 1.33
N LYS A 24 -0.12 25.16 2.60
CA LYS A 24 -1.19 24.42 3.28
C LYS A 24 -2.55 24.62 2.61
N LEU A 25 -2.88 25.84 2.20
CA LEU A 25 -4.12 26.12 1.47
C LEU A 25 -4.16 25.41 0.11
N MET A 26 -3.04 25.37 -0.62
CA MET A 26 -2.93 24.59 -1.85
C MET A 26 -3.14 23.10 -1.61
N ASP A 27 -2.62 22.55 -0.51
CA ASP A 27 -2.85 21.16 -0.12
C ASP A 27 -4.32 20.89 0.25
N VAL A 28 -5.02 21.84 0.87
CA VAL A 28 -6.47 21.75 1.09
C VAL A 28 -7.22 21.68 -0.24
N VAL A 29 -6.90 22.54 -1.20
CA VAL A 29 -7.53 22.51 -2.53
C VAL A 29 -7.26 21.16 -3.21
N LEU A 30 -6.03 20.66 -3.15
CA LEU A 30 -5.68 19.35 -3.70
C LEU A 30 -6.51 18.23 -3.07
N ARG A 31 -6.69 18.25 -1.74
CA ARG A 31 -7.53 17.29 -1.00
C ARG A 31 -9.00 17.37 -1.44
N LEU A 32 -9.55 18.57 -1.60
CA LEU A 32 -10.92 18.76 -2.08
C LEU A 32 -11.11 18.21 -3.51
N VAL A 33 -10.15 18.47 -4.40
CA VAL A 33 -10.16 17.92 -5.76
C VAL A 33 -10.08 16.39 -5.73
N ASP A 34 -9.21 15.82 -4.90
CA ASP A 34 -9.06 14.37 -4.74
C ASP A 34 -10.35 13.72 -4.19
N ALA A 35 -11.03 14.36 -3.23
CA ALA A 35 -12.29 13.87 -2.69
C ALA A 35 -13.33 13.67 -3.79
N LEU A 36 -13.46 14.64 -4.71
CA LEU A 36 -14.35 14.55 -5.86
C LEU A 36 -13.84 13.53 -6.89
N ARG A 37 -12.55 13.58 -7.23
CA ARG A 37 -11.92 12.72 -8.24
C ARG A 37 -12.02 11.24 -7.89
N TYR A 38 -11.87 10.89 -6.62
CA TYR A 38 -11.87 9.51 -6.14
C TYR A 38 -13.25 9.02 -5.68
N LEU A 39 -14.28 9.87 -5.64
CA LEU A 39 -15.63 9.47 -5.24
C LEU A 39 -16.18 8.28 -6.05
N PRO A 40 -16.04 8.21 -7.40
CA PRO A 40 -16.50 7.03 -8.16
C PRO A 40 -15.80 5.74 -7.73
N ALA A 41 -14.50 5.80 -7.41
CA ALA A 41 -13.74 4.65 -6.94
C ALA A 41 -14.18 4.21 -5.53
N ARG A 42 -14.50 5.17 -4.65
CA ARG A 42 -15.03 4.93 -3.29
C ARG A 42 -16.39 4.25 -3.34
N LEU A 43 -17.31 4.77 -4.15
CA LEU A 43 -18.64 4.17 -4.37
C LEU A 43 -18.52 2.75 -4.96
N LYS A 44 -17.59 2.53 -5.89
CA LYS A 44 -17.30 1.19 -6.42
C LYS A 44 -16.83 0.22 -5.33
N ARG A 45 -16.06 0.68 -4.33
CA ARG A 45 -15.66 -0.16 -3.19
C ARG A 45 -16.85 -0.53 -2.32
N VAL A 46 -17.72 0.44 -2.00
CA VAL A 46 -18.98 0.19 -1.26
C VAL A 46 -19.84 -0.85 -2.00
N ALA A 47 -20.05 -0.65 -3.31
CA ALA A 47 -20.83 -1.58 -4.13
C ALA A 47 -20.23 -3.00 -4.15
N LYS A 48 -18.90 -3.13 -4.30
CA LYS A 48 -18.21 -4.43 -4.22
C LYS A 48 -18.38 -5.09 -2.85
N HIS A 49 -18.28 -4.31 -1.76
CA HIS A 49 -18.43 -4.81 -0.40
C HIS A 49 -19.85 -5.29 -0.12
N LEU A 50 -20.86 -4.53 -0.56
CA LEU A 50 -22.27 -4.91 -0.54
C LEU A 50 -22.51 -6.19 -1.34
N GLN A 51 -21.99 -6.29 -2.56
CA GLN A 51 -22.13 -7.46 -3.41
C GLN A 51 -21.54 -8.72 -2.75
N LYS A 52 -20.38 -8.58 -2.09
CA LYS A 52 -19.76 -9.66 -1.31
C LYS A 52 -20.66 -10.10 -0.14
N GLY A 53 -21.21 -9.14 0.60
CA GLY A 53 -22.17 -9.41 1.68
C GLY A 53 -23.41 -10.17 1.20
N LEU A 54 -24.02 -9.73 0.10
CA LEU A 54 -25.23 -10.37 -0.45
C LEU A 54 -24.99 -11.81 -0.91
N ARG A 55 -23.83 -12.09 -1.54
CA ARG A 55 -23.44 -13.47 -1.90
C ARG A 55 -23.31 -14.37 -0.68
N ASN A 56 -22.74 -13.84 0.41
CA ASN A 56 -22.58 -14.58 1.66
C ASN A 56 -23.94 -14.86 2.31
N VAL A 57 -24.86 -13.89 2.35
CA VAL A 57 -26.24 -14.09 2.87
C VAL A 57 -26.97 -15.15 2.05
N ARG A 58 -26.87 -15.11 0.72
CA ARG A 58 -27.47 -16.14 -0.16
C ARG A 58 -26.91 -17.54 0.10
N SER A 59 -25.62 -17.66 0.44
CA SER A 59 -25.03 -18.94 0.86
C SER A 59 -25.42 -19.36 2.28
N ALA A 60 -25.66 -18.40 3.18
CA ALA A 60 -26.01 -18.63 4.57
C ALA A 60 -27.48 -19.03 4.76
N TYR A 61 -28.39 -18.65 3.85
CA TYR A 61 -29.79 -19.13 3.86
C TYR A 61 -29.92 -20.66 3.69
N ARG A 62 -28.79 -21.36 3.48
CA ARG A 62 -28.68 -22.82 3.35
C ARG A 62 -28.22 -23.53 4.65
N GLU A 63 -27.80 -22.81 5.70
CA GLU A 63 -27.45 -23.35 7.02
C GLU A 63 -27.75 -22.37 8.17
N GLU A 64 -28.17 -22.92 9.32
CA GLU A 64 -28.66 -22.26 10.54
C GLU A 64 -28.19 -20.81 10.80
N MET A 65 -29.15 -19.88 10.72
CA MET A 65 -28.97 -18.44 10.49
C MET A 65 -28.66 -17.60 11.74
N VAL A 66 -28.82 -18.16 12.95
CA VAL A 66 -28.90 -17.36 14.19
C VAL A 66 -27.52 -17.15 14.86
N SER A 67 -26.61 -18.12 14.82
CA SER A 67 -25.29 -18.00 15.48
C SER A 67 -24.26 -17.15 14.71
N LYS A 68 -24.45 -16.97 13.40
CA LYS A 68 -23.54 -16.18 12.53
C LYS A 68 -23.80 -14.67 12.58
N ILE A 69 -25.04 -14.23 12.84
CA ILE A 69 -25.41 -12.80 12.86
C ILE A 69 -24.75 -12.08 14.05
N LEU A 70 -24.55 -12.76 15.17
CA LEU A 70 -23.88 -12.25 16.38
C LEU A 70 -22.37 -12.54 16.43
N GLY A 71 -21.82 -13.20 15.39
CA GLY A 71 -20.40 -13.55 15.33
C GLY A 71 -19.50 -12.38 14.91
N GLY A 72 -18.27 -12.34 15.43
CA GLY A 72 -17.29 -11.27 15.15
C GLY A 72 -17.02 -11.00 13.66
N LYS A 73 -17.26 -11.96 12.76
CA LYS A 73 -17.16 -11.78 11.30
C LYS A 73 -18.23 -10.81 10.74
N THR A 74 -19.45 -10.87 11.26
CA THR A 74 -20.56 -9.99 10.84
C THR A 74 -20.32 -8.57 11.35
N ALA A 75 -19.89 -8.43 12.61
CA ALA A 75 -19.51 -7.14 13.18
C ALA A 75 -18.35 -6.49 12.39
N TYR A 76 -17.32 -7.26 12.03
CA TYR A 76 -16.20 -6.76 11.21
C TYR A 76 -16.66 -6.31 9.82
N TRP A 77 -17.59 -7.03 9.20
CA TRP A 77 -18.16 -6.63 7.91
C TRP A 77 -18.91 -5.28 7.98
N TRP A 78 -19.69 -5.07 9.04
CA TRP A 78 -20.40 -3.80 9.29
C TRP A 78 -19.43 -2.65 9.62
N LEU A 79 -18.37 -2.92 10.38
CA LEU A 79 -17.30 -1.96 10.60
C LEU A 79 -16.66 -1.53 9.27
N GLU A 80 -16.32 -2.48 8.39
CA GLU A 80 -15.80 -2.16 7.05
C GLU A 80 -16.81 -1.35 6.23
N MET A 81 -18.10 -1.67 6.32
CA MET A 81 -19.15 -0.92 5.63
C MET A 81 -19.20 0.54 6.09
N LEU A 82 -19.27 0.77 7.41
CA LEU A 82 -19.27 2.10 8.01
C LEU A 82 -18.04 2.90 7.54
N LEU A 83 -16.87 2.28 7.61
CA LEU A 83 -15.61 2.87 7.19
C LEU A 83 -15.62 3.25 5.70
N LEU A 84 -16.11 2.40 4.81
CA LEU A 84 -16.24 2.73 3.38
C LEU A 84 -17.22 3.87 3.10
N LEU A 85 -18.30 3.98 3.88
CA LEU A 85 -19.23 5.10 3.79
C LEU A 85 -18.57 6.41 4.26
N LEU A 86 -17.84 6.38 5.37
CA LEU A 86 -17.07 7.55 5.84
C LEU A 86 -15.98 7.97 4.83
N ASP A 87 -15.35 7.00 4.16
CA ASP A 87 -14.40 7.27 3.07
C ASP A 87 -15.08 8.04 1.92
N CYS A 88 -16.34 7.71 1.57
CA CYS A 88 -17.10 8.48 0.57
C CYS A 88 -17.37 9.92 1.00
N LEU A 89 -17.43 10.20 2.30
CA LEU A 89 -17.57 11.55 2.88
C LEU A 89 -16.23 12.29 3.04
N ALA A 90 -15.16 11.75 2.46
CA ALA A 90 -13.83 12.36 2.51
C ALA A 90 -13.27 12.56 3.92
N ILE A 91 -13.59 11.63 4.83
CA ILE A 91 -13.09 11.69 6.22
C ILE A 91 -11.56 11.67 6.28
N GLY A 92 -10.89 10.97 5.35
CA GLY A 92 -9.44 10.92 5.26
C GLY A 92 -8.84 12.29 4.90
N GLU A 93 -9.39 12.94 3.87
CA GLU A 93 -8.99 14.29 3.50
C GLU A 93 -9.23 15.32 4.61
N LEU A 94 -10.35 15.21 5.32
CA LEU A 94 -10.66 16.06 6.47
C LEU A 94 -9.63 15.85 7.59
N TYR A 95 -9.39 14.59 7.97
CA TYR A 95 -8.40 14.25 8.98
C TYR A 95 -7.00 14.78 8.62
N GLU A 96 -6.55 14.54 7.39
CA GLU A 96 -5.24 15.02 6.93
C GLU A 96 -5.14 16.53 6.95
N THR A 97 -6.22 17.24 6.61
CA THR A 97 -6.27 18.70 6.71
C THR A 97 -6.09 19.15 8.16
N LEU A 98 -6.86 18.56 9.09
CA LEU A 98 -6.77 18.91 10.51
C LEU A 98 -5.37 18.64 11.07
N ILE A 99 -4.79 17.48 10.76
CA ILE A 99 -3.44 17.12 11.23
C ILE A 99 -2.37 18.01 10.59
N ASP A 100 -2.49 18.34 9.31
CA ASP A 100 -1.55 19.24 8.64
C ASP A 100 -1.53 20.63 9.28
N PHE A 101 -2.69 21.19 9.66
CA PHE A 101 -2.74 22.46 10.40
C PHE A 101 -2.28 22.33 11.86
N ALA A 102 -2.51 21.19 12.51
CA ALA A 102 -2.07 20.96 13.88
C ALA A 102 -0.56 20.67 13.99
N LYS A 103 0.02 19.98 13.00
CA LYS A 103 1.43 19.56 12.97
C LYS A 103 2.19 20.31 11.88
N PHE A 104 3.03 21.25 12.29
CA PHE A 104 3.84 22.07 11.37
C PHE A 104 5.07 21.35 10.79
N ASN A 105 5.39 20.16 11.29
CA ASN A 105 6.65 19.47 10.97
C ASN A 105 6.52 18.39 9.89
N SER A 106 5.31 18.12 9.40
CA SER A 106 5.15 17.15 8.31
C SER A 106 5.73 17.72 7.02
N ARG A 107 6.46 16.88 6.27
CA ARG A 107 7.16 17.27 5.04
C ARG A 107 6.73 16.42 3.85
N PRO A 108 6.78 16.93 2.60
CA PRO A 108 6.67 16.08 1.43
C PRO A 108 7.86 15.12 1.31
N LEU A 109 7.73 14.10 0.45
CA LEU A 109 8.87 13.27 0.06
C LEU A 109 9.95 14.11 -0.63
N TYR A 110 11.20 13.90 -0.22
CA TYR A 110 12.37 14.45 -0.89
C TYR A 110 12.53 13.88 -2.31
N ALA A 111 13.27 14.60 -3.16
CA ALA A 111 13.52 14.18 -4.53
C ALA A 111 14.21 12.80 -4.61
N TRP A 112 15.14 12.51 -3.70
CA TRP A 112 15.84 11.23 -3.65
C TRP A 112 14.94 10.09 -3.15
N GLU A 113 14.04 10.36 -2.19
CA GLU A 113 13.03 9.38 -1.72
C GLU A 113 12.09 8.99 -2.86
N LYS A 114 11.64 9.97 -3.66
CA LYS A 114 10.86 9.72 -4.87
C LYS A 114 11.65 8.91 -5.92
N LYS A 115 12.94 9.20 -6.10
CA LYS A 115 13.82 8.46 -7.02
C LYS A 115 13.97 7.00 -6.60
N LEU A 116 14.08 6.76 -5.29
CA LEU A 116 14.18 5.44 -4.69
C LEU A 116 12.88 4.63 -4.87
N ALA A 117 11.73 5.26 -4.63
CA ALA A 117 10.42 4.60 -4.71
C ALA A 117 9.90 4.39 -6.14
N ARG A 118 10.30 5.22 -7.11
CA ARG A 118 9.78 5.18 -8.49
C ARG A 118 9.97 3.83 -9.21
N PRO A 119 11.12 3.15 -9.13
CA PRO A 119 11.29 1.83 -9.73
C PRO A 119 10.32 0.78 -9.18
N ILE A 120 9.90 0.89 -7.92
CA ILE A 120 9.00 -0.07 -7.28
C ILE A 120 7.55 0.25 -7.63
N PHE A 121 7.10 1.46 -7.32
CA PHE A 121 5.68 1.83 -7.43
C PHE A 121 5.32 2.44 -8.78
N GLY A 122 6.27 2.97 -9.55
CA GLY A 122 6.02 3.61 -10.84
C GLY A 122 5.07 4.81 -10.70
N ARG A 123 3.85 4.67 -11.24
CA ARG A 123 2.77 5.67 -11.12
C ARG A 123 1.61 5.16 -10.25
N SER A 124 1.79 4.05 -9.54
CA SER A 124 0.71 3.39 -8.81
C SER A 124 0.31 4.09 -7.51
N ILE A 125 1.15 5.02 -7.02
CA ILE A 125 0.90 5.89 -5.87
C ILE A 125 0.99 7.37 -6.24
N ASN A 126 0.18 8.20 -5.60
CA ASN A 126 0.26 9.66 -5.71
C ASN A 126 1.34 10.26 -4.78
N TYR A 127 2.57 10.39 -5.27
CA TYR A 127 3.70 10.97 -4.54
C TYR A 127 3.50 12.41 -4.05
N GLN A 128 2.60 13.19 -4.68
CA GLN A 128 2.36 14.58 -4.29
C GLN A 128 1.60 14.67 -2.96
N ARG A 129 0.75 13.67 -2.67
CA ARG A 129 -0.06 13.62 -1.45
C ARG A 129 0.70 13.10 -0.24
N ILE A 130 1.78 12.35 -0.47
CA ILE A 130 2.54 11.69 0.60
C ILE A 130 3.22 12.74 1.47
N ARG A 131 3.06 12.56 2.79
CA ARG A 131 3.74 13.35 3.81
C ARG A 131 4.49 12.40 4.76
N ILE A 132 5.61 12.88 5.30
CA ILE A 132 6.37 12.21 6.35
C ILE A 132 6.37 13.12 7.58
N ASP A 133 5.99 12.55 8.72
CA ASP A 133 6.08 13.16 10.04
C ASP A 133 7.03 12.33 10.92
N GLU A 134 8.25 12.82 11.12
CA GLU A 134 9.28 12.17 11.94
C GLU A 134 9.16 12.51 13.44
N TYR A 135 8.11 13.28 13.82
CA TYR A 135 7.83 13.71 15.18
C TYR A 135 6.48 13.14 15.67
N SER A 136 6.28 11.86 15.43
CA SER A 136 5.07 11.14 15.86
C SER A 136 4.75 11.38 17.33
N VAL A 137 3.47 11.39 17.66
CA VAL A 137 2.95 11.56 19.03
C VAL A 137 2.25 10.31 19.57
N ALA A 138 2.11 9.29 18.72
CA ALA A 138 1.44 8.03 19.04
C ALA A 138 2.40 6.85 18.84
N GLY A 139 2.16 5.78 19.60
CA GLY A 139 3.01 4.59 19.62
C GLY A 139 4.22 4.72 20.56
N PRO A 140 4.83 3.59 20.94
CA PRO A 140 5.95 3.57 21.88
C PRO A 140 7.22 4.17 21.26
N ARG A 141 7.68 5.29 21.81
CA ARG A 141 8.88 6.01 21.35
C ARG A 141 10.15 5.17 21.39
N GLN A 142 10.28 4.23 22.36
CA GLN A 142 11.50 3.42 22.51
C GLN A 142 11.75 2.49 21.33
N PHE A 143 10.71 2.11 20.58
CA PHE A 143 10.81 1.17 19.46
C PHE A 143 10.82 1.84 18.09
N GLN A 144 10.95 3.17 18.06
CA GLN A 144 10.89 3.97 16.84
C GLN A 144 9.69 3.62 15.94
N PHE A 145 8.53 3.41 16.58
CA PHE A 145 7.33 2.89 15.92
C PHE A 145 6.95 3.74 14.70
N CYS A 146 6.65 3.08 13.58
CA CYS A 146 6.19 3.69 12.34
C CYS A 146 4.76 3.26 12.03
N TYR A 147 3.95 4.17 11.51
CA TYR A 147 2.60 3.86 11.06
C TYR A 147 2.10 4.84 9.99
N VAL A 148 1.22 4.35 9.12
CA VAL A 148 0.60 5.16 8.08
C VAL A 148 -0.82 5.58 8.46
N SER A 149 -1.03 6.90 8.52
CA SER A 149 -2.36 7.51 8.58
C SER A 149 -2.71 8.12 7.22
N PHE A 150 -3.47 7.38 6.41
CA PHE A 150 -3.87 7.79 5.05
C PHE A 150 -2.66 7.99 4.12
N TYR A 151 -2.31 9.22 3.71
CA TYR A 151 -1.07 9.51 2.97
C TYR A 151 0.11 9.94 3.86
N CYS A 152 -0.08 10.05 5.17
CA CYS A 152 0.96 10.48 6.10
C CYS A 152 1.66 9.26 6.72
N ILE A 153 2.98 9.17 6.53
CA ILE A 153 3.84 8.22 7.23
C ILE A 153 4.32 8.90 8.50
N ASN A 154 4.04 8.31 9.66
CA ASN A 154 4.40 8.83 10.97
C ASN A 154 5.49 7.93 11.54
N SER A 155 6.64 8.49 11.89
CA SER A 155 7.75 7.79 12.53
C SER A 155 8.27 8.56 13.75
N TRP A 156 9.01 7.87 14.62
CA TRP A 156 9.80 8.47 15.69
C TRP A 156 11.26 8.62 15.24
N GLY A 157 11.54 9.72 14.53
CA GLY A 157 12.83 9.99 13.90
C GLY A 157 12.93 9.48 12.46
N ARG A 158 14.14 9.55 11.91
CA ARG A 158 14.42 9.18 10.52
C ARG A 158 14.28 7.66 10.31
N MET A 159 13.59 7.29 9.24
CA MET A 159 13.50 5.90 8.78
C MET A 159 14.68 5.57 7.86
N ASP A 160 15.14 4.32 7.89
CA ASP A 160 15.99 3.81 6.82
C ASP A 160 15.19 3.59 5.53
N ASN A 161 15.90 3.41 4.41
CA ASN A 161 15.26 3.32 3.11
C ASN A 161 14.36 2.07 2.95
N SER A 162 14.71 0.95 3.57
CA SER A 162 13.89 -0.27 3.49
C SER A 162 12.59 -0.11 4.27
N LEU A 163 12.65 0.51 5.45
CA LEU A 163 11.47 0.87 6.24
C LEU A 163 10.61 1.91 5.49
N LEU A 164 11.20 2.92 4.86
CA LEU A 164 10.44 3.85 4.03
C LEU A 164 9.68 3.13 2.89
N ILE A 165 10.31 2.16 2.23
CA ILE A 165 9.67 1.36 1.19
C ILE A 165 8.51 0.53 1.76
N HIS A 166 8.69 -0.08 2.93
CA HIS A 166 7.64 -0.78 3.67
C HIS A 166 6.43 0.12 3.90
N GLU A 167 6.63 1.29 4.50
CA GLU A 167 5.56 2.25 4.80
C GLU A 167 4.88 2.79 3.52
N LEU A 168 5.62 2.93 2.41
CA LEU A 168 5.04 3.31 1.13
C LEU A 168 4.11 2.23 0.55
N VAL A 169 4.30 0.96 0.89
CA VAL A 169 3.32 -0.10 0.54
C VAL A 169 2.01 0.14 1.29
N HIS A 170 2.05 0.54 2.56
CA HIS A 170 0.86 0.89 3.31
C HIS A 170 0.11 2.08 2.72
N VAL A 171 0.83 3.10 2.23
CA VAL A 171 0.23 4.20 1.45
C VAL A 171 -0.40 3.69 0.15
N TRP A 172 0.27 2.76 -0.56
CA TRP A 172 -0.30 2.11 -1.75
C TRP A 172 -1.58 1.34 -1.40
N GLN A 173 -1.57 0.56 -0.31
CA GLN A 173 -2.71 -0.22 0.15
C GLN A 173 -3.89 0.69 0.50
N TYR A 174 -3.66 1.81 1.19
CA TYR A 174 -4.68 2.83 1.44
C TYR A 174 -5.27 3.38 0.13
N GLN A 175 -4.44 3.73 -0.86
CA GLN A 175 -4.95 4.24 -2.14
C GLN A 175 -5.83 3.23 -2.90
N LYS A 176 -5.58 1.93 -2.72
CA LYS A 176 -6.39 0.87 -3.37
C LYS A 176 -7.64 0.52 -2.58
N LEU A 177 -7.49 0.32 -1.28
CA LEU A 177 -8.54 -0.20 -0.40
C LEU A 177 -9.40 0.89 0.23
N GLY A 178 -8.90 2.13 0.31
CA GLY A 178 -9.49 3.16 1.15
C GLY A 178 -9.21 2.90 2.64
N ILE A 179 -9.96 3.57 3.51
CA ILE A 179 -9.76 3.53 4.96
C ILE A 179 -9.85 2.14 5.60
N VAL A 180 -10.53 1.16 4.97
CA VAL A 180 -10.58 -0.24 5.46
C VAL A 180 -9.22 -0.92 5.48
N TYR A 181 -8.22 -0.35 4.80
CA TYR A 181 -6.83 -0.74 4.94
C TYR A 181 -6.39 -0.80 6.42
N ILE A 182 -6.73 0.21 7.22
CA ILE A 182 -6.26 0.36 8.61
C ILE A 182 -6.64 -0.84 9.48
N PRO A 183 -7.93 -1.21 9.65
CA PRO A 183 -8.29 -2.35 10.47
C PRO A 183 -7.80 -3.70 9.89
N ARG A 184 -7.56 -3.79 8.58
CA ARG A 184 -7.01 -5.00 7.95
C ARG A 184 -5.53 -5.16 8.23
N ALA A 185 -4.75 -4.07 8.20
CA ALA A 185 -3.34 -4.09 8.53
C ALA A 185 -3.13 -4.46 10.00
N LEU A 186 -3.90 -3.84 10.91
CA LEU A 186 -3.89 -4.19 12.33
C LEU A 186 -4.27 -5.65 12.59
N ALA A 187 -5.21 -6.20 11.82
CA ALA A 187 -5.55 -7.62 11.90
C ALA A 187 -4.41 -8.52 11.39
N ALA A 188 -3.72 -8.12 10.32
CA ALA A 188 -2.56 -8.83 9.79
C ALA A 188 -1.40 -8.88 10.79
N GLN A 189 -1.11 -7.78 11.49
CA GLN A 189 -0.08 -7.74 12.56
C GLN A 189 -0.37 -8.71 13.71
N ARG A 190 -1.63 -9.04 13.95
CA ARG A 190 -2.08 -9.97 15.01
C ARG A 190 -2.32 -11.39 14.50
N SER A 191 -2.11 -11.64 13.21
CA SER A 191 -2.27 -12.98 12.63
C SER A 191 -1.13 -13.89 13.06
N PRO A 192 -1.32 -15.22 13.10
CA PRO A 192 -0.26 -16.18 13.39
C PRO A 192 0.94 -16.05 12.45
N GLU A 193 0.69 -15.77 11.17
CA GLU A 193 1.73 -15.58 10.16
C GLU A 193 2.44 -14.22 10.31
N GLY A 194 1.73 -13.22 10.83
CA GLY A 194 2.28 -11.88 11.09
C GLY A 194 2.96 -11.29 9.87
N TYR A 195 4.25 -11.01 10.01
CA TYR A 195 5.11 -10.41 9.00
C TYR A 195 5.82 -11.44 8.10
N ASP A 196 5.97 -12.68 8.58
CA ASP A 196 6.78 -13.69 7.90
C ASP A 196 5.99 -14.29 6.73
N TYR A 197 6.49 -14.10 5.51
CA TYR A 197 5.94 -14.67 4.28
C TYR A 197 6.70 -15.93 3.80
N GLY A 198 7.67 -16.42 4.58
CA GLY A 198 8.47 -17.60 4.27
C GLY A 198 9.66 -17.35 3.34
N GLY A 199 10.05 -16.09 3.12
CA GLY A 199 11.18 -15.72 2.26
C GLY A 199 11.00 -16.17 0.80
N ALA A 200 12.12 -16.39 0.10
CA ALA A 200 12.11 -16.82 -1.29
C ALA A 200 11.38 -18.16 -1.50
N GLN A 201 11.51 -19.12 -0.58
CA GLN A 201 10.80 -20.40 -0.65
C GLN A 201 9.28 -20.20 -0.57
N GLY A 202 8.82 -19.31 0.32
CA GLY A 202 7.40 -18.96 0.43
C GLY A 202 6.85 -18.30 -0.83
N LEU A 203 7.64 -17.41 -1.46
CA LEU A 203 7.28 -16.78 -2.74
C LEU A 203 7.24 -17.79 -3.90
N GLU A 204 8.18 -18.73 -3.95
CA GLU A 204 8.21 -19.78 -4.97
C GLU A 204 7.01 -20.72 -4.84
N ALA A 205 6.71 -21.18 -3.61
CA ALA A 205 5.52 -21.98 -3.34
C ALA A 205 4.24 -21.23 -3.70
N ALA A 206 4.15 -19.94 -3.41
CA ALA A 206 3.02 -19.10 -3.80
C ALA A 206 2.89 -18.99 -5.32
N LEU A 207 4.00 -18.79 -6.04
CA LEU A 207 4.01 -18.73 -7.50
C LEU A 207 3.55 -20.05 -8.12
N LEU A 208 4.07 -21.19 -7.64
CA LEU A 208 3.68 -22.53 -8.10
C LEU A 208 2.21 -22.84 -7.82
N ALA A 209 1.66 -22.32 -6.72
CA ALA A 209 0.25 -22.42 -6.38
C ALA A 209 -0.65 -21.42 -7.14
N GLY A 210 -0.09 -20.62 -8.05
CA GLY A 210 -0.84 -19.60 -8.81
C GLY A 210 -1.32 -18.41 -7.96
N ARG A 211 -0.73 -18.21 -6.77
CA ARG A 211 -1.05 -17.08 -5.89
C ARG A 211 -0.43 -15.78 -6.41
N SER A 212 -1.15 -14.71 -6.20
CA SER A 212 -0.78 -13.34 -6.52
C SER A 212 -0.28 -12.58 -5.28
N PHE A 213 0.22 -11.35 -5.49
CA PHE A 213 0.63 -10.47 -4.40
C PHE A 213 -0.50 -10.17 -3.40
N GLN A 214 -1.75 -10.16 -3.87
CA GLN A 214 -2.92 -9.87 -3.03
C GLN A 214 -3.32 -11.03 -2.11
N ASP A 215 -2.78 -12.23 -2.34
CA ASP A 215 -3.04 -13.40 -1.52
C ASP A 215 -2.17 -13.43 -0.26
N PHE A 216 -1.20 -12.54 -0.14
CA PHE A 216 -0.45 -12.30 1.09
C PHE A 216 -1.21 -11.30 1.98
N ASN A 217 -1.02 -11.41 3.29
CA ASN A 217 -1.58 -10.43 4.22
C ASN A 217 -0.90 -9.06 4.01
N LEU A 218 -1.47 -7.98 4.58
CA LEU A 218 -1.01 -6.63 4.28
C LEU A 218 0.40 -6.31 4.80
N GLU A 219 0.83 -6.94 5.89
CA GLU A 219 2.20 -6.77 6.41
C GLU A 219 3.20 -7.56 5.59
N GLN A 220 2.87 -8.81 5.24
CA GLN A 220 3.65 -9.63 4.31
C GLN A 220 3.84 -8.93 2.96
N GLN A 221 2.78 -8.30 2.42
CA GLN A 221 2.88 -7.49 1.20
C GLN A 221 3.92 -6.37 1.34
N ALA A 222 3.96 -5.68 2.49
CA ALA A 222 4.92 -4.61 2.73
C ALA A 222 6.35 -5.15 2.86
N ASP A 223 6.55 -6.23 3.61
CA ASP A 223 7.85 -6.86 3.78
C ASP A 223 8.39 -7.51 2.50
N ILE A 224 7.54 -8.09 1.63
CA ILE A 224 7.97 -8.62 0.32
C ILE A 224 8.59 -7.52 -0.54
N ILE A 225 7.99 -6.34 -0.55
CA ILE A 225 8.48 -5.20 -1.35
C ILE A 225 9.69 -4.54 -0.72
N SER A 226 9.74 -4.49 0.62
CA SER A 226 10.94 -4.08 1.36
C SER A 226 12.11 -5.01 1.07
N ASP A 227 11.90 -6.33 1.08
CA ASP A 227 12.92 -7.32 0.79
C ASP A 227 13.36 -7.32 -0.68
N TYR A 228 12.42 -7.06 -1.61
CA TYR A 228 12.76 -6.78 -3.01
C TYR A 228 13.72 -5.57 -3.14
N TYR A 229 13.42 -4.47 -2.44
CA TYR A 229 14.31 -3.30 -2.39
C TYR A 229 15.68 -3.67 -1.81
N ARG A 230 15.71 -4.36 -0.67
CA ARG A 230 16.95 -4.78 0.00
C ARG A 230 17.83 -5.61 -0.92
N LEU A 231 17.26 -6.63 -1.56
CA LEU A 231 17.96 -7.50 -2.51
C LEU A 231 18.52 -6.72 -3.70
N ARG A 232 17.74 -5.77 -4.25
CA ARG A 232 18.17 -4.93 -5.36
C ARG A 232 19.36 -4.04 -5.01
N GLU A 233 19.44 -3.58 -3.76
CA GLU A 233 20.56 -2.78 -3.25
C GLU A 233 21.70 -3.63 -2.66
N GLY A 234 21.64 -4.96 -2.80
CA GLY A 234 22.69 -5.88 -2.34
C GLY A 234 22.65 -6.24 -0.85
N TYR A 235 21.57 -5.89 -0.15
CA TYR A 235 21.34 -6.28 1.25
C TYR A 235 20.58 -7.61 1.34
N PRO A 236 20.80 -8.41 2.39
CA PRO A 236 19.99 -9.60 2.63
C PRO A 236 18.53 -9.22 2.97
N PRO A 237 17.55 -10.05 2.55
CA PRO A 237 16.16 -9.86 2.95
C PRO A 237 16.03 -10.04 4.47
N ARG A 238 14.97 -9.48 5.05
CA ARG A 238 14.60 -9.68 6.45
C ARG A 238 14.14 -11.10 6.69
N TRP A 239 13.40 -11.67 5.74
CA TRP A 239 12.83 -13.01 5.85
C TRP A 239 13.55 -14.00 4.93
N GLY A 240 14.10 -15.06 5.53
CA GLY A 240 14.87 -16.09 4.84
C GLY A 240 16.33 -15.71 4.54
N ARG A 241 16.94 -16.42 3.57
CA ARG A 241 18.37 -16.26 3.20
C ARG A 241 18.55 -16.14 1.68
N ALA A 242 17.69 -15.36 1.02
CA ALA A 242 17.77 -15.19 -0.42
C ALA A 242 18.95 -14.30 -0.82
N GLY A 243 19.62 -14.65 -1.93
CA GLY A 243 20.61 -13.81 -2.58
C GLY A 243 20.04 -13.10 -3.81
N VAL A 244 20.88 -12.34 -4.52
CA VAL A 244 20.50 -11.59 -5.73
C VAL A 244 19.93 -12.48 -6.84
N THR A 245 20.26 -13.77 -6.86
CA THR A 245 19.68 -14.75 -7.80
C THR A 245 18.16 -14.90 -7.67
N ALA A 246 17.59 -14.62 -6.50
CA ALA A 246 16.15 -14.64 -6.27
C ALA A 246 15.45 -13.35 -6.72
N LEU A 247 16.18 -12.32 -7.14
CA LEU A 247 15.60 -11.02 -7.50
C LEU A 247 14.48 -11.10 -8.56
N PRO A 248 14.55 -11.95 -9.62
CA PRO A 248 13.45 -12.11 -10.56
C PRO A 248 12.14 -12.60 -9.93
N LEU A 249 12.23 -13.47 -8.91
CA LEU A 249 11.07 -13.96 -8.16
C LEU A 249 10.40 -12.81 -7.40
N TYR A 250 11.17 -11.97 -6.73
CA TYR A 250 10.65 -10.78 -6.06
C TYR A 250 10.11 -9.74 -7.04
N GLU A 251 10.78 -9.53 -8.19
CA GLU A 251 10.32 -8.63 -9.26
C GLU A 251 8.94 -9.07 -9.79
N HIS A 252 8.67 -10.37 -9.88
CA HIS A 252 7.35 -10.87 -10.31
C HIS A 252 6.22 -10.28 -9.46
N PHE A 253 6.36 -10.32 -8.13
CA PHE A 253 5.38 -9.77 -7.20
C PHE A 253 5.41 -8.24 -7.15
N ALA A 254 6.60 -7.63 -7.11
CA ALA A 254 6.75 -6.17 -7.12
C ALA A 254 6.16 -5.52 -8.40
N GLY A 255 6.26 -6.20 -9.54
CA GLY A 255 5.65 -5.78 -10.79
C GLY A 255 4.12 -5.67 -10.71
N GLN A 256 3.46 -6.45 -9.85
CA GLN A 256 2.01 -6.36 -9.65
C GLN A 256 1.61 -5.05 -8.93
N VAL A 257 2.45 -4.57 -8.01
CA VAL A 257 2.29 -3.26 -7.35
C VAL A 257 2.44 -2.13 -8.38
N ARG A 258 3.47 -2.19 -9.23
CA ARG A 258 3.75 -1.21 -10.28
C ARG A 258 2.61 -1.09 -11.29
N ARG A 259 2.02 -2.22 -11.70
CA ARG A 259 0.84 -2.27 -12.59
C ARG A 259 -0.46 -1.78 -11.94
N GLY A 260 -0.41 -1.35 -10.67
CA GLY A 260 -1.58 -0.85 -9.94
C GLY A 260 -2.54 -1.95 -9.50
N GLY A 261 -2.01 -3.16 -9.29
CA GLY A 261 -2.74 -4.42 -9.17
C GLY A 261 -3.90 -4.39 -8.18
N TRP A 262 -5.11 -4.24 -8.72
CA TRP A 262 -6.40 -4.86 -8.36
C TRP A 262 -7.26 -5.13 -9.61
N LEU A 263 -6.76 -4.78 -10.81
CA LEU A 263 -7.45 -4.91 -12.11
C LEU A 263 -6.54 -5.45 -13.24
N ALA A 264 -5.26 -5.75 -12.98
CA ALA A 264 -4.29 -6.12 -14.03
C ALA A 264 -4.07 -7.64 -14.18
N GLY A 265 -4.59 -8.49 -13.27
CA GLY A 265 -4.42 -9.95 -13.35
C GLY A 265 -5.29 -10.63 -14.41
N TRP A 266 -6.44 -10.03 -14.78
CA TRP A 266 -7.38 -10.65 -15.72
C TRP A 266 -7.02 -10.39 -17.19
N LEU A 267 -6.37 -9.27 -17.51
CA LEU A 267 -5.96 -8.94 -18.90
C LEU A 267 -4.59 -9.52 -19.27
N ALA A 268 -3.66 -9.65 -18.32
CA ALA A 268 -2.35 -10.23 -18.58
C ALA A 268 -2.43 -11.72 -18.93
N GLY A 269 -3.23 -12.51 -18.19
CA GLY A 269 -3.42 -13.93 -18.50
C GLY A 269 -4.17 -14.22 -19.81
N TRP A 270 -4.98 -13.27 -20.30
CA TRP A 270 -5.68 -13.40 -21.58
C TRP A 270 -4.79 -13.09 -22.78
N MET A 271 -3.87 -12.12 -22.67
CA MET A 271 -2.94 -11.79 -23.76
C MET A 271 -1.83 -12.84 -23.91
N ASP A 272 -1.36 -13.43 -22.81
CA ASP A 272 -0.35 -14.49 -22.85
C ASP A 272 -0.90 -15.80 -23.44
N CYS A 273 -2.17 -16.14 -23.18
CA CYS A 273 -2.85 -17.27 -23.82
C CYS A 273 -3.13 -17.04 -25.32
N TRP A 274 -3.30 -15.79 -25.76
CA TRP A 274 -3.53 -15.47 -27.18
C TRP A 274 -2.23 -15.51 -28.01
N MET A 275 -1.09 -15.08 -27.44
CA MET A 275 0.19 -15.09 -28.16
C MET A 275 0.80 -16.50 -28.27
N VAL A 276 0.58 -17.38 -27.29
CA VAL A 276 0.99 -18.79 -27.39
C VAL A 276 0.07 -19.59 -28.33
N GLY A 277 -1.21 -19.21 -28.44
CA GLY A 277 -2.18 -19.85 -29.34
C GLY A 277 -2.00 -19.54 -30.83
N LEU A 278 -1.30 -18.45 -31.18
CA LEU A 278 -1.03 -18.07 -32.58
C LEU A 278 0.30 -18.61 -33.13
N ALA A 279 1.20 -19.08 -32.26
CA ALA A 279 2.47 -19.69 -32.69
C ALA A 279 2.41 -21.22 -32.86
N GLY A 280 1.25 -21.85 -32.61
CA GLY A 280 1.08 -23.30 -32.57
C GLY A 280 0.28 -23.92 -33.73
N ARG A 281 0.06 -23.22 -34.84
CA ARG A 281 -0.80 -23.70 -35.95
C ARG A 281 -0.15 -23.74 -37.34
N ASP A 282 1.18 -23.86 -37.42
CA ASP A 282 1.85 -24.20 -38.68
C ASP A 282 2.61 -25.53 -38.54
N GLY A 283 1.85 -26.61 -38.38
CA GLY A 283 2.32 -27.98 -38.55
C GLY A 283 1.80 -28.53 -39.87
N TRP A 284 2.53 -28.34 -40.96
CA TRP A 284 2.35 -29.12 -42.19
C TRP A 284 3.47 -30.15 -42.29
N MET A 285 3.04 -31.41 -42.16
CA MET A 285 3.75 -32.61 -42.59
C MET A 285 4.24 -32.45 -44.03
N VAL A 286 5.54 -32.70 -44.25
CA VAL A 286 6.03 -33.18 -45.54
C VAL A 286 6.43 -34.63 -45.34
N ALA A 287 5.49 -35.53 -45.67
CA ALA A 287 5.77 -36.92 -45.91
C ALA A 287 6.53 -37.06 -47.25
N GLY A 288 7.58 -37.87 -47.25
CA GLY A 288 8.34 -38.18 -48.45
C GLY A 288 7.52 -38.94 -49.49
N PHE A 289 7.85 -38.71 -50.76
CA PHE A 289 7.50 -39.61 -51.85
C PHE A 289 8.77 -40.03 -52.57
N VAL A 290 8.89 -41.35 -52.70
CA VAL A 290 9.83 -42.09 -53.54
C VAL A 290 9.44 -41.90 -55.00
N GLY A 291 10.43 -41.70 -55.86
CA GLY A 291 10.29 -41.60 -57.32
C GLY A 291 11.47 -40.88 -57.96
#